data_AF-A0A1Y1WLG9-F1
#
_entry.id   AF-A0A1Y1WLG9-F1
#
_cell.length_a   1.000
_cell.length_b   1.000
_cell.length_c   1.000
_cell.angle_alpha   90.00
_cell.angle_beta   90.00
_cell.angle_gamma   90.00
#
_symmetry.space_group_name_H-M   'P 1'
#
loop_
_entity.id
_entity.type
_entity.pdbx_description
1 polymer ?
#
loop_
_entity_poly.entity_id
_entity_poly.type
_entity_poly.pdbx_seq_one_letter_code
_entity_poly.pdbx_strand_id
1 'polypeptide(L)'
;MTWTHCWQPCRRKTLMRRLRWSAGTGTAAVLESPFVGFARRGEAAGGIIAGARQELVERVTCMFEAAASNGNTREISRCFRLFPQLGEELRGLDMYAEFLCGLVGDKARVAAEAKANVYALRLTRLFEVIAVVVDNHFPVVEAHYGAGRMIRVIQRLQLEGAKRASMALDFFEEERHVKRRLAQIRQIDASAARSKARMLGDGERPGRASEEVVTEDDLREITSILTELVLIARQIAMFSRFLESRAAPELRVLTAKEGGAVLDKHGAVIRADAIPSVFVKPDEVLRLIPLSMQQSVLGARKTVAFDGHTGLVVDTPLTPRLAWLTDTYIAFEAFFVSSSVTKAMALDDTGVAGGVGRATP
;
A
#
# COMPACT_ATOMS: atom_id res chain seq x y z
N MET A 1 19.47 12.90 26.99
CA MET A 1 18.00 13.04 27.01
C MET A 1 17.42 12.03 26.04
N THR A 2 17.12 10.84 26.54
CA THR A 2 16.65 9.69 25.76
C THR A 2 15.21 9.42 26.19
N TRP A 3 14.27 9.63 25.27
CA TRP A 3 12.86 9.33 25.50
C TRP A 3 12.57 7.85 25.20
N THR A 4 11.91 7.22 26.16
CA THR A 4 11.43 5.85 26.19
C THR A 4 9.94 5.76 25.84
N HIS A 5 9.51 4.55 25.47
CA HIS A 5 8.13 4.01 25.38
C HIS A 5 7.32 4.36 24.11
N CYS A 6 6.53 3.47 23.50
CA CYS A 6 5.83 2.29 24.02
C CYS A 6 5.41 1.35 22.86
N TRP A 7 5.75 0.06 22.91
CA TRP A 7 5.10 -1.01 22.13
C TRP A 7 4.59 -2.05 23.11
N GLN A 8 3.27 -2.13 23.31
CA GLN A 8 2.61 -3.16 24.11
C GLN A 8 2.23 -4.35 23.24
N PRO A 9 2.52 -5.60 23.65
CA PRO A 9 1.91 -6.79 23.08
C PRO A 9 0.55 -7.06 23.73
N CYS A 10 -0.37 -7.56 22.91
CA CYS A 10 -1.75 -7.93 23.23
C CYS A 10 -1.81 -8.97 24.37
N ARG A 11 -2.13 -8.55 25.60
CA ARG A 11 -2.48 -9.45 26.71
C ARG A 11 -3.98 -9.78 26.67
N ARG A 12 -4.35 -10.95 26.13
CA ARG A 12 -5.65 -11.56 26.46
C ARG A 12 -5.59 -12.09 27.89
N LYS A 13 -6.55 -11.66 28.72
CA LYS A 13 -6.70 -11.98 30.13
C LYS A 13 -7.08 -13.45 30.30
N THR A 14 -6.18 -14.25 30.88
CA THR A 14 -6.50 -15.58 31.42
C THR A 14 -6.96 -15.42 32.86
N LEU A 15 -8.20 -15.84 33.14
CA LEU A 15 -8.81 -15.86 34.46
C LEU A 15 -8.16 -16.97 35.30
N MET A 16 -7.16 -16.66 36.13
CA MET A 16 -6.63 -17.60 37.11
C MET A 16 -7.58 -17.68 38.33
N ARG A 17 -8.38 -18.75 38.41
CA ARG A 17 -8.92 -19.22 39.69
C ARG A 17 -7.81 -19.98 40.42
N ARG A 18 -7.41 -19.46 41.58
CA ARG A 18 -6.55 -20.14 42.56
C ARG A 18 -7.20 -21.47 42.96
N LEU A 19 -6.53 -22.59 42.71
CA LEU A 19 -6.73 -23.83 43.44
C LEU A 19 -5.47 -24.12 44.24
N ARG A 20 -5.67 -24.08 45.56
CA ARG A 20 -4.72 -24.38 46.63
C ARG A 20 -4.42 -25.88 46.59
N TRP A 21 -3.16 -26.27 46.38
CA TRP A 21 -2.71 -27.64 46.54
C TRP A 21 -2.28 -27.86 48.00
N SER A 22 -2.90 -28.82 48.69
CA SER A 22 -2.36 -29.40 49.93
C SER A 22 -1.66 -30.71 49.57
N ALA A 23 -0.47 -30.89 50.14
CA ALA A 23 0.32 -32.11 50.00
C ALA A 23 -0.43 -33.34 50.52
N GLY A 24 -0.42 -34.41 49.73
CA GLY A 24 -0.94 -35.72 50.08
C GLY A 24 -0.21 -36.76 49.23
N THR A 25 0.49 -37.64 49.93
CA THR A 25 1.44 -38.65 49.45
C THR A 25 0.81 -39.77 48.63
N GLY A 26 1.54 -40.25 47.61
CA GLY A 26 1.62 -41.67 47.29
C GLY A 26 0.92 -42.15 46.02
N THR A 27 1.70 -42.87 45.22
CA THR A 27 1.34 -43.87 44.18
C THR A 27 1.25 -43.41 42.71
N ALA A 28 2.13 -44.02 41.92
CA ALA A 28 2.10 -44.31 40.48
C ALA A 28 1.76 -43.16 39.50
N ALA A 29 2.82 -42.54 38.95
CA ALA A 29 2.74 -41.74 37.74
C ALA A 29 2.50 -42.65 36.52
N VAL A 30 1.23 -42.87 36.18
CA VAL A 30 0.82 -43.24 34.82
C VAL A 30 0.97 -41.97 33.97
N LEU A 31 1.78 -42.04 32.93
CA LEU A 31 1.82 -41.02 31.88
C LEU A 31 0.49 -41.05 31.12
N GLU A 32 -0.50 -40.33 31.62
CA GLU A 32 -1.73 -40.07 30.87
C GLU A 32 -1.42 -39.08 29.73
N SER A 33 -1.54 -39.61 28.51
CA SER A 33 -1.70 -38.84 27.28
C SER A 33 -2.82 -37.81 27.44
N PRO A 34 -2.72 -36.59 26.87
CA PRO A 34 -3.78 -35.57 26.95
C PRO A 34 -5.01 -35.92 26.11
N PHE A 35 -5.17 -37.17 25.71
CA PHE A 35 -6.24 -37.68 24.87
C PHE A 35 -7.36 -38.33 25.69
N VAL A 36 -7.78 -37.72 26.80
CA VAL A 36 -8.99 -38.18 27.51
C VAL A 36 -9.78 -37.02 28.06
N GLY A 37 -10.98 -36.85 27.53
CA GLY A 37 -12.11 -36.37 28.31
C GLY A 37 -12.84 -35.19 27.72
N PHE A 38 -13.69 -35.41 26.71
CA PHE A 38 -14.97 -34.68 26.59
C PHE A 38 -15.97 -35.45 25.71
N ALA A 39 -16.33 -36.67 26.13
CA ALA A 39 -17.58 -37.29 25.67
C ALA A 39 -18.71 -36.82 26.60
N ARG A 40 -19.26 -35.62 26.33
CA ARG A 40 -20.53 -35.21 26.94
C ARG A 40 -21.66 -35.99 26.25
N ARG A 41 -22.32 -36.87 27.01
CA ARG A 41 -23.54 -37.58 26.60
C ARG A 41 -24.56 -36.56 26.08
N GLY A 42 -24.80 -36.57 24.76
CA GLY A 42 -25.83 -35.77 24.10
C GLY A 42 -25.41 -35.07 22.81
N GLU A 43 -24.11 -34.91 22.53
CA GLU A 43 -23.68 -34.35 21.24
C GLU A 43 -23.72 -35.42 20.14
N ALA A 44 -24.49 -35.15 19.09
CA ALA A 44 -24.51 -35.97 17.89
C ALA A 44 -23.07 -36.18 17.39
N ALA A 45 -22.73 -37.39 16.92
CA ALA A 45 -21.38 -37.73 16.47
C ALA A 45 -20.76 -36.72 15.48
N GLY A 46 -21.60 -36.00 14.72
CA GLY A 46 -21.18 -34.89 13.86
C GLY A 46 -20.58 -33.68 14.60
N GLY A 47 -21.06 -33.36 15.81
CA GLY A 47 -20.52 -32.28 16.64
C GLY A 47 -19.11 -32.58 17.15
N ILE A 48 -18.83 -33.84 17.50
CA ILE A 48 -17.50 -34.27 17.96
C ILE A 48 -16.48 -34.20 16.83
N ILE A 49 -16.85 -34.66 15.62
CA ILE A 49 -15.97 -34.58 14.45
C ILE A 49 -15.73 -33.13 14.02
N ALA A 50 -16.78 -32.29 14.06
CA ALA A 50 -16.66 -30.86 13.77
C ALA A 50 -15.73 -30.16 14.79
N GLY A 51 -15.86 -30.47 16.08
CA GLY A 51 -14.98 -29.97 17.13
C GLY A 51 -13.52 -30.38 16.93
N ALA A 52 -13.27 -31.67 16.66
CA ALA A 52 -11.93 -32.19 16.39
C ALA A 52 -11.30 -31.56 15.13
N ARG A 53 -12.10 -31.31 14.07
CA ARG A 53 -11.64 -30.58 12.88
C ARG A 53 -11.24 -29.15 13.23
N GLN A 54 -12.04 -28.45 14.03
CA GLN A 54 -11.75 -27.07 14.42
C GLN A 54 -10.47 -26.98 15.27
N GLU A 55 -10.28 -27.87 16.24
CA GLU A 55 -9.05 -27.96 17.03
C GLU A 55 -7.82 -28.24 16.17
N LEU A 56 -7.95 -29.10 15.15
CA LEU A 56 -6.87 -29.39 14.22
C LEU A 56 -6.52 -28.15 13.37
N VAL A 57 -7.52 -27.43 12.87
CA VAL A 57 -7.33 -26.17 12.12
C VAL A 57 -6.62 -25.14 12.99
N GLU A 58 -7.02 -24.98 14.26
CA GLU A 58 -6.38 -24.06 15.19
C GLU A 58 -4.92 -24.46 15.47
N ARG A 59 -4.64 -25.75 15.62
CA ARG A 59 -3.27 -26.24 15.79
C ARG A 59 -2.42 -25.97 14.56
N VAL A 60 -2.92 -26.25 13.35
CA VAL A 60 -2.20 -25.97 12.09
C VAL A 60 -1.96 -24.48 11.91
N THR A 61 -2.93 -23.63 12.28
CA THR A 61 -2.77 -22.17 12.29
C THR A 61 -1.62 -21.75 13.20
N CYS A 62 -1.60 -22.22 14.45
CA CYS A 62 -0.55 -21.90 15.42
C CYS A 62 0.83 -22.38 14.94
N MET A 63 0.89 -23.59 14.37
CA MET A 63 2.12 -24.11 13.78
C MET A 63 2.60 -23.26 12.59
N PHE A 64 1.70 -22.78 11.74
CA PHE A 64 2.05 -21.90 10.63
C PHE A 64 2.62 -20.57 11.13
N GLU A 65 1.97 -19.93 12.11
CA GLU A 65 2.43 -18.65 12.69
C GLU A 65 3.80 -18.78 13.36
N ALA A 66 4.02 -19.87 14.09
CA ALA A 66 5.31 -20.18 14.69
C ALA A 66 6.39 -20.43 13.63
N ALA A 67 6.07 -21.18 12.57
CA ALA A 67 7.00 -21.46 11.48
C ALA A 67 7.35 -20.18 10.67
N ALA A 68 6.37 -19.31 10.42
CA ALA A 68 6.55 -18.02 9.79
C ALA A 68 7.47 -17.11 10.62
N SER A 69 7.26 -17.06 11.95
CA SER A 69 8.08 -16.27 12.88
C SER A 69 9.53 -16.77 12.96
N ASN A 70 9.73 -18.10 12.85
CA ASN A 70 11.05 -18.73 12.91
C ASN A 70 11.75 -18.83 11.53
N GLY A 71 11.10 -18.40 10.45
CA GLY A 71 11.63 -18.54 9.09
C GLY A 71 11.74 -19.99 8.58
N ASN A 72 11.02 -20.94 9.20
CA ASN A 72 11.09 -22.36 8.84
C ASN A 72 10.27 -22.65 7.57
N THR A 73 10.88 -22.45 6.42
CA THR A 73 10.24 -22.61 5.10
C THR A 73 9.66 -24.02 4.88
N ARG A 74 10.26 -25.06 5.48
CA ARG A 74 9.78 -26.45 5.35
C ARG A 74 8.44 -26.65 6.05
N GLU A 75 8.30 -26.12 7.27
CA GLU A 75 7.06 -26.21 8.03
C GLU A 75 5.96 -25.33 7.46
N ILE A 76 6.31 -24.13 6.95
CA ILE A 76 5.37 -23.25 6.24
C ILE A 76 4.75 -24.00 5.05
N SER A 77 5.59 -24.59 4.19
CA SER A 77 5.12 -25.37 3.03
C SER A 77 4.33 -26.63 3.42
N ARG A 78 4.62 -27.23 4.59
CA ARG A 78 3.81 -28.35 5.12
C ARG A 78 2.43 -27.87 5.55
N CYS A 79 2.36 -26.82 6.36
CA CYS A 79 1.10 -26.27 6.85
C CYS A 79 0.25 -25.71 5.71
N PHE A 80 0.86 -25.05 4.72
CA PHE A 80 0.20 -24.55 3.52
C PHE A 80 -0.54 -25.67 2.75
N ARG A 81 0.06 -26.86 2.65
CA ARG A 81 -0.59 -28.02 1.99
C ARG A 81 -1.71 -28.65 2.82
N LEU A 82 -1.70 -28.45 4.13
CA LEU A 82 -2.72 -29.03 5.03
C LEU A 82 -4.03 -28.23 4.99
N PHE A 83 -3.99 -26.91 4.78
CA PHE A 83 -5.20 -26.08 4.79
C PHE A 83 -6.28 -26.51 3.77
N PRO A 84 -5.95 -26.78 2.49
CA PRO A 84 -6.93 -27.29 1.53
C PRO A 84 -7.52 -28.64 1.94
N GLN A 85 -6.71 -29.54 2.52
CA GLN A 85 -7.16 -30.85 3.00
C GLN A 85 -8.13 -30.74 4.19
N LEU A 86 -7.97 -29.68 4.99
CA LEU A 86 -8.88 -29.37 6.08
C LEU A 86 -10.12 -28.61 5.62
N GLY A 87 -10.24 -28.21 4.35
CA GLY A 87 -11.34 -27.38 3.83
C GLY A 87 -11.26 -25.92 4.26
N GLU A 88 -10.09 -25.44 4.69
CA GLU A 88 -9.83 -24.07 5.15
C GLU A 88 -8.92 -23.32 4.16
N GLU A 89 -9.25 -23.41 2.86
CA GLU A 89 -8.46 -22.84 1.77
C GLU A 89 -8.25 -21.32 1.93
N LEU A 90 -9.32 -20.58 2.15
CA LEU A 90 -9.27 -19.11 2.21
C LEU A 90 -8.37 -18.63 3.35
N ARG A 91 -8.49 -19.26 4.52
CA ARG A 91 -7.66 -18.97 5.69
C ARG A 91 -6.18 -19.26 5.42
N GLY A 92 -5.89 -20.39 4.78
CA GLY A 92 -4.52 -20.73 4.39
C GLY A 92 -3.91 -19.71 3.42
N LEU A 93 -4.68 -19.23 2.44
CA LEU A 93 -4.25 -18.18 1.51
C LEU A 93 -4.00 -16.85 2.22
N ASP A 94 -4.86 -16.45 3.16
CA ASP A 94 -4.67 -15.21 3.94
C ASP A 94 -3.38 -15.25 4.76
N MET A 95 -3.15 -16.34 5.48
CA MET A 95 -1.95 -16.52 6.30
C MET A 95 -0.69 -16.58 5.44
N TYR A 96 -0.77 -17.22 4.28
CA TYR A 96 0.34 -17.29 3.36
C TYR A 96 0.65 -15.92 2.74
N ALA A 97 -0.37 -15.18 2.33
CA ALA A 97 -0.21 -13.84 1.81
C ALA A 97 0.38 -12.90 2.87
N GLU A 98 -0.01 -13.01 4.14
CA GLU A 98 0.58 -12.26 5.24
C GLU A 98 2.08 -12.56 5.40
N PHE A 99 2.45 -13.85 5.37
CA PHE A 99 3.85 -14.25 5.38
C PHE A 99 4.64 -13.65 4.19
N LEU A 100 4.08 -13.69 2.98
CA LEU A 100 4.71 -13.09 1.80
C LEU A 100 4.83 -11.56 1.92
N CYS A 101 3.83 -10.88 2.47
CA CYS A 101 3.88 -9.45 2.77
C CYS A 101 5.00 -9.11 3.76
N GLY A 102 5.23 -9.97 4.76
CA GLY A 102 6.38 -9.90 5.67
C GLY A 102 7.71 -10.03 4.93
N LEU A 103 7.85 -11.06 4.07
CA LEU A 103 9.05 -11.30 3.27
C LEU A 103 9.38 -10.13 2.33
N VAL A 104 8.37 -9.53 1.69
CA VAL A 104 8.54 -8.32 0.88
C VAL A 104 9.04 -7.17 1.75
N GLY A 105 8.60 -7.06 3.00
CA GLY A 105 9.01 -6.00 3.92
C GLY A 105 10.48 -6.10 4.29
N ASP A 106 10.93 -7.30 4.65
CA ASP A 106 12.33 -7.54 5.00
C ASP A 106 13.25 -7.29 3.80
N LYS A 107 12.90 -7.81 2.63
CA LYS A 107 13.67 -7.64 1.39
C LYS A 107 13.69 -6.17 0.93
N ALA A 108 12.56 -5.48 0.99
CA ALA A 108 12.47 -4.08 0.61
C ALA A 108 13.27 -3.17 1.54
N ARG A 109 13.31 -3.47 2.86
CA ARG A 109 14.13 -2.72 3.82
C ARG A 109 15.61 -2.82 3.50
N VAL A 110 16.12 -4.03 3.25
CA VAL A 110 17.52 -4.24 2.84
C VAL A 110 17.82 -3.51 1.53
N ALA A 111 16.89 -3.54 0.58
CA ALA A 111 17.04 -2.84 -0.69
C ALA A 111 17.02 -1.30 -0.57
N ALA A 112 16.38 -0.76 0.48
CA ALA A 112 16.29 0.67 0.76
C ALA A 112 17.54 1.23 1.47
N GLU A 113 18.23 0.41 2.28
CA GLU A 113 19.48 0.78 2.97
C GLU A 113 20.66 1.01 2.00
N ALA A 114 20.63 0.38 0.83
CA ALA A 114 21.61 0.60 -0.22
C ALA A 114 21.38 1.97 -0.87
N LYS A 115 22.11 3.00 -0.41
CA LYS A 115 22.22 4.43 -0.82
C LYS A 115 21.78 4.80 -2.25
N ALA A 116 20.53 4.50 -2.60
CA ALA A 116 19.87 5.05 -3.75
C ALA A 116 19.34 6.41 -3.29
N ASN A 117 20.04 7.48 -3.69
CA ASN A 117 19.61 8.86 -3.43
C ASN A 117 18.34 9.22 -4.24
N VAL A 118 17.83 8.30 -5.06
CA VAL A 118 16.68 8.49 -5.94
C VAL A 118 15.53 7.60 -5.46
N TYR A 119 14.41 8.23 -5.07
CA TYR A 119 13.22 7.54 -4.58
C TYR A 119 12.57 6.65 -5.64
N ALA A 120 12.63 7.03 -6.92
CA ALA A 120 12.18 6.18 -8.03
C ALA A 120 12.91 4.83 -8.06
N LEU A 121 14.22 4.79 -7.78
CA LEU A 121 14.98 3.53 -7.73
C LEU A 121 14.59 2.68 -6.52
N ARG A 122 14.29 3.29 -5.37
CA ARG A 122 13.78 2.58 -4.19
C ARG A 122 12.43 1.92 -4.48
N LEU A 123 11.53 2.64 -5.15
CA LEU A 123 10.25 2.09 -5.59
C LEU A 123 10.42 0.97 -6.62
N THR A 124 11.35 1.13 -7.57
CA THR A 124 11.69 0.09 -8.55
C THR A 124 12.08 -1.21 -7.85
N ARG A 125 13.01 -1.15 -6.89
CA ARG A 125 13.44 -2.33 -6.11
C ARG A 125 12.31 -2.96 -5.29
N LEU A 126 11.44 -2.15 -4.69
CA LEU A 126 10.26 -2.65 -3.98
C LEU A 126 9.34 -3.44 -4.92
N PHE A 127 9.05 -2.90 -6.10
CA PHE A 127 8.17 -3.53 -7.08
C PHE A 127 8.81 -4.77 -7.72
N GLU A 128 10.13 -4.78 -7.93
CA GLU A 128 10.88 -5.97 -8.36
C GLU A 128 10.78 -7.09 -7.33
N VAL A 129 10.95 -6.78 -6.03
CA VAL A 129 10.79 -7.77 -4.96
C VAL A 129 9.38 -8.37 -4.98
N ILE A 130 8.34 -7.54 -5.16
CA ILE A 130 6.96 -8.02 -5.26
C ILE A 130 6.78 -8.91 -6.50
N ALA A 131 7.32 -8.49 -7.66
CA ALA A 131 7.23 -9.25 -8.89
C ALA A 131 7.87 -10.64 -8.76
N VAL A 132 9.09 -10.70 -8.20
CA VAL A 132 9.80 -11.95 -7.93
C VAL A 132 9.04 -12.84 -6.94
N VAL A 133 8.40 -12.25 -5.92
CA VAL A 133 7.55 -13.01 -4.99
C VAL A 133 6.32 -13.56 -5.71
N VAL A 134 5.63 -12.78 -6.53
CA VAL A 134 4.49 -13.27 -7.32
C VAL A 134 4.92 -14.42 -8.22
N ASP A 135 6.02 -14.29 -8.96
CA ASP A 135 6.49 -15.32 -9.89
C ASP A 135 6.90 -16.63 -9.21
N ASN A 136 7.64 -16.54 -8.10
CA ASN A 136 8.10 -17.74 -7.39
C ASN A 136 6.97 -18.49 -6.69
N HIS A 137 5.94 -17.77 -6.22
CA HIS A 137 4.87 -18.35 -5.41
C HIS A 137 3.60 -18.69 -6.21
N PHE A 138 3.47 -18.16 -7.43
CA PHE A 138 2.41 -18.53 -8.38
C PHE A 138 2.24 -20.05 -8.54
N PRO A 139 3.27 -20.84 -8.94
CA PRO A 139 3.11 -22.27 -9.17
C PRO A 139 2.76 -23.04 -7.87
N VAL A 140 3.20 -22.54 -6.71
CA VAL A 140 2.93 -23.17 -5.41
C VAL A 140 1.45 -23.01 -5.03
N VAL A 141 0.88 -21.83 -5.27
CA VAL A 141 -0.55 -21.55 -5.01
C VAL A 141 -1.41 -22.34 -6.00
N GLU A 142 -1.06 -22.32 -7.29
CA GLU A 142 -1.82 -23.03 -8.32
C GLU A 142 -1.83 -24.55 -8.09
N ALA A 143 -0.70 -25.14 -7.69
CA ALA A 143 -0.60 -26.58 -7.45
C ALA A 143 -1.42 -27.09 -6.26
N HIS A 144 -1.64 -26.27 -5.22
CA HIS A 144 -2.26 -26.72 -3.97
C HIS A 144 -3.67 -26.16 -3.73
N TYR A 145 -3.98 -24.99 -4.28
CA TYR A 145 -5.26 -24.31 -4.10
C TYR A 145 -6.05 -24.20 -5.41
N GLY A 146 -5.40 -24.45 -6.55
CA GLY A 146 -6.02 -24.45 -7.87
C GLY A 146 -5.93 -23.11 -8.59
N ALA A 147 -6.11 -23.16 -9.92
CA ALA A 147 -6.00 -21.99 -10.77
C ALA A 147 -7.03 -20.91 -10.42
N GLY A 148 -6.59 -19.65 -10.42
CA GLY A 148 -7.39 -18.50 -10.05
C GLY A 148 -7.22 -18.03 -8.61
N ARG A 149 -6.83 -18.92 -7.69
CA ARG A 149 -6.70 -18.59 -6.25
C ARG A 149 -5.55 -17.63 -5.94
N MET A 150 -4.63 -17.41 -6.88
CA MET A 150 -3.54 -16.45 -6.72
C MET A 150 -4.04 -15.00 -6.64
N ILE A 151 -5.24 -14.68 -7.16
CA ILE A 151 -5.81 -13.33 -7.10
C ILE A 151 -5.84 -12.77 -5.67
N ARG A 152 -6.17 -13.61 -4.69
CA ARG A 152 -6.29 -13.22 -3.28
C ARG A 152 -4.93 -12.80 -2.70
N VAL A 153 -3.87 -13.52 -3.09
CA VAL A 153 -2.49 -13.21 -2.69
C VAL A 153 -2.01 -11.94 -3.38
N ILE A 154 -2.31 -11.78 -4.68
CA ILE A 154 -1.98 -10.57 -5.44
C ILE A 154 -2.63 -9.33 -4.84
N GLN A 155 -3.90 -9.40 -4.42
CA GLN A 155 -4.59 -8.29 -3.74
C GLN A 155 -3.88 -7.89 -2.43
N ARG A 156 -3.42 -8.86 -1.63
CA ARG A 156 -2.66 -8.58 -0.40
C ARG A 156 -1.31 -7.94 -0.69
N LEU A 157 -0.60 -8.44 -1.69
CA LEU A 157 0.68 -7.88 -2.14
C LEU A 157 0.53 -6.48 -2.74
N GLN A 158 -0.57 -6.22 -3.46
CA GLN A 158 -0.93 -4.89 -3.95
C GLN A 158 -1.05 -3.90 -2.79
N LEU A 159 -1.82 -4.25 -1.76
CA LEU A 159 -2.03 -3.37 -0.60
C LEU A 159 -0.73 -3.11 0.17
N GLU A 160 0.09 -4.13 0.37
CA GLU A 160 1.36 -3.96 1.07
C GLU A 160 2.38 -3.18 0.23
N GLY A 161 2.40 -3.37 -1.09
CA GLY A 161 3.18 -2.55 -2.01
C GLY A 161 2.74 -1.09 -2.01
N ALA A 162 1.43 -0.84 -2.07
CA ALA A 162 0.84 0.50 -1.99
C ALA A 162 1.16 1.20 -0.66
N LYS A 163 1.08 0.48 0.46
CA LYS A 163 1.45 0.98 1.79
C LYS A 163 2.92 1.40 1.85
N ARG A 164 3.84 0.54 1.40
CA ARG A 164 5.28 0.86 1.41
C ARG A 164 5.65 1.96 0.43
N ALA A 165 5.03 1.99 -0.74
CA ALA A 165 5.20 3.08 -1.71
C ALA A 165 4.69 4.42 -1.15
N SER A 166 3.57 4.42 -0.43
CA SER A 166 3.04 5.61 0.25
C SER A 166 4.02 6.11 1.30
N MET A 167 4.57 5.24 2.14
CA MET A 167 5.62 5.63 3.10
C MET A 167 6.85 6.21 2.41
N ALA A 168 7.29 5.63 1.29
CA ALA A 168 8.41 6.18 0.53
C ALA A 168 8.11 7.58 -0.03
N LEU A 169 6.87 7.83 -0.47
CA LEU A 169 6.43 9.16 -0.90
C LEU A 169 6.37 10.16 0.26
N ASP A 170 5.97 9.74 1.45
CA ASP A 170 5.98 10.58 2.65
C ASP A 170 7.41 11.06 2.95
N PHE A 171 8.38 10.15 2.95
CA PHE A 171 9.79 10.51 3.15
C PHE A 171 10.34 11.40 2.02
N PHE A 172 9.96 11.15 0.76
CA PHE A 172 10.33 11.99 -0.36
C PHE A 172 9.81 13.43 -0.20
N GLU A 173 8.53 13.58 0.18
CA GLU A 173 7.90 14.88 0.41
C GLU A 173 8.63 15.69 1.49
N GLU A 174 9.05 15.02 2.57
CA GLU A 174 9.79 15.62 3.68
C GLU A 174 11.24 15.96 3.32
N GLU A 175 11.99 15.00 2.76
CA GLU A 175 13.43 15.14 2.46
C GLU A 175 13.70 16.15 1.36
N ARG A 176 12.80 16.27 0.36
CA ARG A 176 12.89 17.29 -0.70
C ARG A 176 12.24 18.62 -0.33
N HIS A 177 11.71 18.73 0.88
CA HIS A 177 11.03 19.94 1.38
C HIS A 177 9.97 20.47 0.41
N VAL A 178 9.23 19.57 -0.26
CA VAL A 178 8.30 19.91 -1.36
C VAL A 178 7.28 20.97 -0.92
N LYS A 179 6.74 20.84 0.30
CA LYS A 179 5.78 21.81 0.87
C LYS A 179 6.37 23.22 0.97
N ARG A 180 7.64 23.34 1.39
CA ARG A 180 8.31 24.64 1.51
C ARG A 180 8.51 25.26 0.13
N ARG A 181 8.89 24.46 -0.86
CA ARG A 181 9.09 24.91 -2.25
C ARG A 181 7.77 25.36 -2.88
N LEU A 182 6.67 24.62 -2.68
CA LEU A 182 5.33 25.04 -3.11
C LEU A 182 4.87 26.35 -2.44
N ALA A 183 5.20 26.54 -1.15
CA ALA A 183 4.87 27.79 -0.45
C ALA A 183 5.64 28.99 -1.02
N GLN A 184 6.92 28.82 -1.33
CA GLN A 184 7.73 29.85 -1.98
C GLN A 184 7.14 30.25 -3.34
N ILE A 185 6.81 29.26 -4.19
CA ILE A 185 6.15 29.48 -5.48
C ILE A 185 4.88 30.32 -5.33
N ARG A 186 4.00 29.95 -4.39
CA ARG A 186 2.76 30.68 -4.14
C ARG A 186 2.98 32.12 -3.68
N GLN A 187 4.04 32.37 -2.90
CA GLN A 187 4.40 33.71 -2.47
C GLN A 187 4.87 34.58 -3.65
N ILE A 188 5.62 34.00 -4.59
CA ILE A 188 6.09 34.68 -5.80
C ILE A 188 4.93 35.01 -6.73
N ASP A 189 4.03 34.05 -6.98
CA ASP A 189 2.86 34.31 -7.81
C ASP A 189 1.98 35.41 -7.19
N ALA A 190 1.84 35.41 -5.86
CA ALA A 190 1.09 36.45 -5.15
C ALA A 190 1.78 37.82 -5.20
N SER A 191 3.11 37.89 -5.14
CA SER A 191 3.84 39.15 -5.24
C SER A 191 3.80 39.71 -6.67
N ALA A 192 3.93 38.85 -7.68
CA ALA A 192 3.80 39.21 -9.10
C ALA A 192 2.36 39.69 -9.45
N ALA A 193 1.33 39.05 -8.90
CA ALA A 193 -0.04 39.51 -9.07
C ALA A 193 -0.27 40.90 -8.44
N ARG A 194 0.31 41.15 -7.26
CA ARG A 194 0.22 42.46 -6.58
C ARG A 194 0.98 43.57 -7.32
N SER A 195 2.16 43.27 -7.88
CA SER A 195 2.91 44.25 -8.67
C SER A 195 2.17 44.60 -9.95
N LYS A 196 1.57 43.62 -10.65
CA LYS A 196 0.72 43.86 -11.83
C LYS A 196 -0.53 44.69 -11.50
N ALA A 197 -1.18 44.43 -10.37
CA ALA A 197 -2.33 45.23 -9.92
C ALA A 197 -1.95 46.68 -9.58
N ARG A 198 -0.75 46.91 -9.04
CA ARG A 198 -0.22 48.27 -8.79
C ARG A 198 0.16 49.02 -10.07
N MET A 199 0.60 48.33 -11.12
CA MET A 199 0.89 48.96 -12.42
C MET A 199 -0.38 49.41 -13.18
N LEU A 200 -1.53 48.82 -12.85
CA LEU A 200 -2.83 49.18 -13.42
C LEU A 200 -3.62 50.18 -12.54
N GLY A 201 -3.08 50.56 -11.37
CA GLY A 201 -3.66 51.52 -10.44
C GLY A 201 -2.82 52.78 -10.34
N ASP A 202 -3.45 53.94 -10.55
CA ASP A 202 -2.82 55.26 -10.53
C ASP A 202 -2.15 55.58 -9.16
N GLY A 203 -0.85 55.88 -9.20
CA GLY A 203 -0.10 56.63 -8.18
C GLY A 203 0.30 55.93 -6.85
N GLU A 204 1.58 55.55 -6.71
CA GLU A 204 2.49 56.03 -5.64
C GLU A 204 3.89 55.37 -5.70
N ARG A 205 4.90 56.11 -5.21
CA ARG A 205 6.37 55.93 -5.32
C ARG A 205 6.93 54.51 -5.00
N PRO A 206 8.10 54.15 -5.58
CA PRO A 206 8.71 52.84 -5.37
C PRO A 206 9.37 52.77 -3.99
N GLY A 207 8.66 52.19 -3.02
CA GLY A 207 9.30 51.55 -1.87
C GLY A 207 9.98 50.27 -2.35
N ARG A 208 11.31 50.20 -2.21
CA ARG A 208 12.15 49.04 -2.55
C ARG A 208 11.72 47.83 -1.70
N ALA A 209 10.67 47.14 -2.14
CA ALA A 209 10.40 45.78 -1.72
C ALA A 209 11.60 44.96 -2.19
N SER A 210 12.31 44.34 -1.26
CA SER A 210 13.26 43.28 -1.60
C SER A 210 12.49 42.24 -2.41
N GLU A 211 12.67 42.25 -3.73
CA GLU A 211 12.26 41.13 -4.58
C GLU A 211 13.02 39.92 -4.03
N GLU A 212 12.31 38.99 -3.38
CA GLU A 212 12.81 37.63 -3.23
C GLU A 212 12.88 37.04 -4.63
N VAL A 213 13.98 37.34 -5.33
CA VAL A 213 14.29 36.78 -6.63
C VAL A 213 14.55 35.30 -6.42
N VAL A 214 13.76 34.46 -7.09
CA VAL A 214 14.03 33.03 -7.18
C VAL A 214 15.44 32.85 -7.70
N THR A 215 16.30 32.22 -6.91
CA THR A 215 17.68 32.00 -7.33
C THR A 215 17.71 30.96 -8.45
N GLU A 216 18.71 31.01 -9.32
CA GLU A 216 18.89 29.96 -10.34
C GLU A 216 19.05 28.56 -9.70
N ASP A 217 19.60 28.51 -8.47
CA ASP A 217 19.71 27.29 -7.68
C ASP A 217 18.33 26.74 -7.28
N ASP A 218 17.38 27.59 -6.87
CA ASP A 218 16.01 27.15 -6.57
C ASP A 218 15.32 26.55 -7.81
N LEU A 219 15.51 27.14 -8.99
CA LEU A 219 14.97 26.60 -10.25
C LEU A 219 15.57 25.23 -10.58
N ARG A 220 16.88 25.05 -10.35
CA ARG A 220 17.55 23.77 -10.58
C ARG A 220 17.04 22.69 -9.62
N GLU A 221 16.82 23.04 -8.36
CA GLU A 221 16.25 22.12 -7.37
C GLU A 221 14.81 21.73 -7.69
N ILE A 222 13.95 22.70 -8.06
CA ILE A 222 12.57 22.42 -8.47
C ILE A 222 12.55 21.53 -9.71
N THR A 223 13.44 21.78 -10.68
CA THR A 223 13.59 20.93 -11.88
C THR A 223 14.00 19.50 -11.49
N SER A 224 14.95 19.35 -10.56
CA SER A 224 15.35 18.05 -10.04
C SER A 224 14.17 17.30 -9.39
N ILE A 225 13.39 18.00 -8.54
CA ILE A 225 12.18 17.44 -7.91
C ILE A 225 11.15 17.03 -8.96
N LEU A 226 10.92 17.86 -9.99
CA LEU A 226 9.99 17.57 -11.07
C LEU A 226 10.39 16.32 -11.85
N THR A 227 11.68 16.17 -12.19
CA THR A 227 12.18 14.95 -12.83
C THR A 227 11.99 13.72 -11.94
N GLU A 228 12.24 13.84 -10.64
CA GLU A 228 12.04 12.75 -9.69
C GLU A 228 10.56 12.37 -9.55
N LEU A 229 9.64 13.34 -9.53
CA LEU A 229 8.19 13.12 -9.52
C LEU A 229 7.71 12.32 -10.73
N VAL A 230 8.14 12.71 -11.93
CA VAL A 230 7.79 12.01 -13.18
C VAL A 230 8.30 10.57 -13.16
N LEU A 231 9.54 10.37 -12.69
CA LEU A 231 10.11 9.03 -12.57
C LEU A 231 9.34 8.18 -11.56
N ILE A 232 8.97 8.73 -10.40
CA ILE A 232 8.17 8.03 -9.39
C ILE A 232 6.79 7.65 -9.95
N ALA A 233 6.09 8.60 -10.59
CA ALA A 233 4.78 8.34 -11.21
C ALA A 233 4.86 7.21 -12.24
N ARG A 234 5.90 7.22 -13.07
CA ARG A 234 6.17 6.15 -14.03
C ARG A 234 6.35 4.80 -13.35
N GLN A 235 7.13 4.73 -12.26
CA GLN A 235 7.33 3.46 -11.54
C GLN A 235 6.03 2.91 -10.96
N ILE A 236 5.20 3.77 -10.38
CA ILE A 236 3.90 3.36 -9.85
C ILE A 236 2.98 2.86 -10.97
N ALA A 237 2.94 3.54 -12.11
CA ALA A 237 2.14 3.11 -13.26
C ALA A 237 2.61 1.75 -13.81
N MET A 238 3.93 1.51 -13.88
CA MET A 238 4.47 0.21 -14.30
C MET A 238 4.09 -0.91 -13.33
N PHE A 239 4.10 -0.64 -12.02
CA PHE A 239 3.65 -1.59 -11.01
C PHE A 239 2.16 -1.92 -11.15
N SER A 240 1.28 -0.93 -11.33
CA SER A 240 -0.15 -1.16 -11.56
C SER A 240 -0.38 -2.05 -12.78
N ARG A 241 0.26 -1.74 -13.91
CA ARG A 241 0.15 -2.55 -15.14
C ARG A 241 0.68 -3.98 -14.95
N PHE A 242 1.76 -4.15 -14.18
CA PHE A 242 2.27 -5.47 -13.83
C PHE A 242 1.23 -6.26 -13.03
N LEU A 243 0.64 -5.67 -11.99
CA LEU A 243 -0.39 -6.34 -11.19
C LEU A 243 -1.63 -6.68 -12.03
N GLU A 244 -2.11 -5.75 -12.86
CA GLU A 244 -3.24 -5.98 -13.76
C GLU A 244 -2.96 -7.17 -14.70
N SER A 245 -1.75 -7.24 -15.25
CA SER A 245 -1.34 -8.34 -16.14
C SER A 245 -1.34 -9.71 -15.45
N ARG A 246 -1.14 -9.75 -14.12
CA ARG A 246 -1.16 -10.98 -13.33
C ARG A 246 -2.52 -11.29 -12.72
N ALA A 247 -3.30 -10.27 -12.39
CA ALA A 247 -4.59 -10.41 -11.72
C ALA A 247 -5.73 -10.73 -12.70
N ALA A 248 -5.76 -10.08 -13.86
CA ALA A 248 -6.84 -10.26 -14.83
C ALA A 248 -6.99 -11.71 -15.36
N PRO A 249 -5.91 -12.45 -15.69
CA PRO A 249 -6.01 -13.86 -16.07
C PRO A 249 -6.60 -14.73 -14.96
N GLU A 250 -6.16 -14.52 -13.71
CA GLU A 250 -6.65 -15.27 -12.55
C GLU A 250 -8.15 -15.05 -12.33
N LEU A 251 -8.61 -13.80 -12.41
CA LEU A 251 -10.04 -13.49 -12.29
C LEU A 251 -10.85 -14.11 -13.43
N ARG A 252 -10.34 -14.10 -14.67
CA ARG A 252 -11.00 -14.75 -15.82
C ARG A 252 -11.14 -16.25 -15.63
N VAL A 253 -10.10 -16.91 -15.13
CA VAL A 253 -10.14 -18.36 -14.85
C VAL A 253 -11.13 -18.68 -13.74
N LEU A 254 -11.18 -17.86 -12.68
CA LEU A 254 -12.14 -18.02 -11.59
C LEU A 254 -13.59 -17.84 -12.06
N THR A 255 -13.86 -16.73 -12.75
CA THR A 255 -15.20 -16.44 -13.27
C THR A 255 -15.66 -17.48 -14.28
N ALA A 256 -14.75 -18.05 -15.08
CA ALA A 256 -15.05 -19.16 -15.97
C ALA A 256 -15.34 -20.48 -15.21
N LYS A 257 -14.66 -20.76 -14.09
CA LYS A 257 -14.86 -21.96 -13.28
C LYS A 257 -16.08 -21.91 -12.37
N GLU A 258 -16.38 -20.77 -11.77
CA GLU A 258 -17.45 -20.61 -10.77
C GLU A 258 -18.83 -20.38 -11.41
N GLY A 259 -18.90 -20.15 -12.73
CA GLY A 259 -20.15 -20.17 -13.48
C GLY A 259 -20.11 -19.27 -14.71
N GLY A 260 -20.20 -19.87 -15.89
CA GLY A 260 -20.63 -19.16 -17.10
C GLY A 260 -21.95 -18.45 -16.85
N ALA A 261 -21.86 -17.16 -16.60
CA ALA A 261 -22.95 -16.27 -16.22
C ALA A 261 -22.82 -14.92 -16.93
N VAL A 262 -22.49 -14.96 -18.22
CA VAL A 262 -22.72 -13.84 -19.12
C VAL A 262 -24.01 -14.15 -19.85
N LEU A 263 -25.10 -13.58 -19.32
CA LEU A 263 -26.42 -13.34 -19.91
C LEU A 263 -27.13 -14.54 -20.58
N ASP A 264 -28.29 -14.93 -20.04
CA ASP A 264 -29.30 -15.55 -20.90
C ASP A 264 -29.81 -14.50 -21.92
N LYS A 265 -30.35 -15.00 -23.04
CA LYS A 265 -31.02 -14.25 -24.11
C LYS A 265 -32.16 -13.29 -23.66
N HIS A 266 -32.43 -13.18 -22.36
CA HIS A 266 -33.44 -12.34 -21.72
C HIS A 266 -32.89 -11.47 -20.56
N GLY A 267 -31.57 -11.41 -20.34
CA GLY A 267 -30.93 -10.31 -19.60
C GLY A 267 -31.05 -10.32 -18.07
N ALA A 268 -31.20 -11.48 -17.42
CA ALA A 268 -31.15 -11.56 -15.95
C ALA A 268 -29.77 -12.00 -15.42
N VAL A 269 -29.29 -11.31 -14.36
CA VAL A 269 -27.98 -11.52 -13.69
C VAL A 269 -28.01 -12.74 -12.75
N ILE A 270 -26.95 -13.56 -12.76
CA ILE A 270 -26.78 -14.76 -11.91
C ILE A 270 -26.26 -14.38 -10.51
N ARG A 271 -26.67 -15.15 -9.48
CA ARG A 271 -26.43 -14.93 -8.04
C ARG A 271 -24.96 -14.61 -7.68
N ALA A 272 -24.79 -13.52 -6.93
CA ALA A 272 -23.54 -12.85 -6.56
C ALA A 272 -22.81 -13.43 -5.32
N ASP A 273 -23.21 -14.60 -4.82
CA ASP A 273 -22.90 -15.00 -3.43
C ASP A 273 -21.52 -15.67 -3.25
N ALA A 274 -20.87 -16.15 -4.32
CA ALA A 274 -19.59 -16.89 -4.25
C ALA A 274 -18.33 -16.00 -4.44
N ILE A 275 -18.40 -15.02 -5.35
CA ILE A 275 -17.29 -14.11 -5.70
C ILE A 275 -16.70 -13.35 -4.50
N PRO A 276 -17.51 -12.86 -3.52
CA PRO A 276 -16.98 -12.15 -2.34
C PRO A 276 -16.07 -13.01 -1.44
N SER A 277 -16.24 -14.34 -1.47
CA SER A 277 -15.45 -15.26 -0.64
C SER A 277 -14.01 -15.41 -1.14
N VAL A 278 -13.77 -15.13 -2.42
CA VAL A 278 -12.46 -15.31 -3.07
C VAL A 278 -11.56 -14.09 -2.88
N PHE A 279 -12.16 -12.92 -2.71
CA PHE A 279 -11.44 -11.68 -2.47
C PHE A 279 -11.07 -11.49 -1.00
N VAL A 280 -10.08 -10.64 -0.76
CA VAL A 280 -9.72 -10.22 0.60
C VAL A 280 -10.95 -9.57 1.25
N LYS A 281 -11.30 -10.01 2.45
CA LYS A 281 -12.44 -9.44 3.18
C LYS A 281 -12.19 -7.94 3.41
N PRO A 282 -13.19 -7.06 3.23
CA PRO A 282 -13.03 -5.63 3.45
C PRO A 282 -12.42 -5.29 4.83
N ASP A 283 -12.82 -5.99 5.89
CA ASP A 283 -12.28 -5.80 7.25
C ASP A 283 -10.77 -6.10 7.35
N GLU A 284 -10.26 -7.04 6.57
CA GLU A 284 -8.83 -7.39 6.55
C GLU A 284 -8.01 -6.42 5.71
N VAL A 285 -8.62 -5.80 4.70
CA VAL A 285 -8.01 -4.69 3.96
C VAL A 285 -7.84 -3.49 4.88
N LEU A 286 -8.85 -3.16 5.68
CA LEU A 286 -8.78 -2.06 6.64
C LEU A 286 -7.62 -2.22 7.63
N ARG A 287 -7.38 -3.44 8.13
CA ARG A 287 -6.28 -3.73 9.07
C ARG A 287 -4.90 -3.48 8.50
N LEU A 288 -4.73 -3.57 7.17
CA LEU A 288 -3.44 -3.30 6.53
C LEU A 288 -3.16 -1.80 6.36
N ILE A 289 -4.19 -0.98 6.35
CA ILE A 289 -4.10 0.46 6.14
C ILE A 289 -3.86 1.14 7.51
N PRO A 290 -2.82 1.98 7.67
CA PRO A 290 -2.63 2.76 8.88
C PRO A 290 -3.89 3.57 9.23
N LEU A 291 -4.25 3.64 10.52
CA LEU A 291 -5.47 4.36 10.98
C LEU A 291 -5.53 5.81 10.47
N SER A 292 -4.38 6.48 10.37
CA SER A 292 -4.26 7.83 9.82
C SER A 292 -4.65 7.96 8.34
N MET A 293 -4.51 6.87 7.57
CA MET A 293 -4.81 6.82 6.15
C MET A 293 -6.18 6.22 5.84
N GLN A 294 -6.79 5.49 6.78
CA GLN A 294 -8.09 4.83 6.58
C GLN A 294 -9.20 5.81 6.19
N GLN A 295 -9.26 7.00 6.81
CA GLN A 295 -10.24 8.03 6.44
C GLN A 295 -10.04 8.55 5.01
N SER A 296 -8.78 8.69 4.57
CA SER A 296 -8.44 9.16 3.22
C SER A 296 -8.74 8.10 2.15
N VAL A 297 -8.53 6.83 2.48
CA VAL A 297 -8.75 5.70 1.56
C VAL A 297 -10.24 5.34 1.43
N LEU A 298 -10.99 5.44 2.53
CA LEU A 298 -12.42 5.06 2.54
C LEU A 298 -13.35 6.19 2.08
N GLY A 299 -12.95 7.45 2.24
CA GLY A 299 -13.80 8.60 1.97
C GLY A 299 -15.16 8.45 2.67
N ALA A 300 -16.26 8.51 1.91
CA ALA A 300 -17.62 8.30 2.42
C ALA A 300 -18.09 6.82 2.43
N ARG A 301 -17.29 5.89 1.88
CA ARG A 301 -17.66 4.47 1.76
C ARG A 301 -17.13 3.67 2.95
N LYS A 302 -17.93 2.76 3.50
CA LYS A 302 -17.53 1.89 4.62
C LYS A 302 -16.79 0.62 4.19
N THR A 303 -16.68 0.36 2.88
CA THR A 303 -16.20 -0.91 2.32
C THR A 303 -15.30 -0.67 1.12
N VAL A 304 -14.31 -1.55 0.95
CA VAL A 304 -13.31 -1.50 -0.11
C VAL A 304 -13.93 -1.95 -1.43
N ALA A 305 -13.69 -1.19 -2.51
CA ALA A 305 -14.14 -1.51 -3.85
C ALA A 305 -13.11 -2.36 -4.61
N PHE A 306 -13.59 -3.29 -5.43
CA PHE A 306 -12.79 -4.12 -6.32
C PHE A 306 -13.12 -3.78 -7.77
N ASP A 307 -12.10 -3.80 -8.62
CA ASP A 307 -12.28 -3.64 -10.06
C ASP A 307 -12.88 -4.93 -10.64
N GLY A 308 -13.95 -4.81 -11.43
CA GLY A 308 -14.66 -5.95 -12.01
C GLY A 308 -13.87 -6.68 -13.10
N HIS A 309 -12.86 -6.03 -13.69
CA HIS A 309 -12.07 -6.61 -14.78
C HIS A 309 -10.76 -7.25 -14.32
N THR A 310 -10.10 -6.65 -13.34
CA THR A 310 -8.81 -7.13 -12.81
C THR A 310 -8.94 -7.83 -11.47
N GLY A 311 -10.02 -7.56 -10.73
CA GLY A 311 -10.19 -8.03 -9.35
C GLY A 311 -9.28 -7.30 -8.37
N LEU A 312 -8.54 -6.28 -8.78
CA LEU A 312 -7.66 -5.53 -7.88
C LEU A 312 -8.45 -4.58 -6.99
N VAL A 313 -7.84 -4.19 -5.87
CA VAL A 313 -8.41 -3.17 -4.98
C VAL A 313 -8.30 -1.81 -5.67
N VAL A 314 -9.42 -1.07 -5.77
CA VAL A 314 -9.48 0.25 -6.43
C VAL A 314 -8.94 1.34 -5.49
N ASP A 315 -9.45 1.38 -4.26
CA ASP A 315 -9.12 2.40 -3.28
C ASP A 315 -7.93 1.94 -2.42
N THR A 316 -6.72 2.11 -2.96
CA THR A 316 -5.48 1.79 -2.22
C THR A 316 -4.95 3.01 -1.47
N PRO A 317 -4.09 2.84 -0.45
CA PRO A 317 -3.36 3.95 0.20
C PRO A 317 -2.57 4.84 -0.76
N LEU A 318 -2.21 4.31 -1.93
CA LEU A 318 -1.44 5.00 -2.94
C LEU A 318 -2.30 5.98 -3.76
N THR A 319 -3.61 5.77 -3.86
CA THR A 319 -4.54 6.59 -4.64
C THR A 319 -4.52 8.08 -4.22
N PRO A 320 -4.71 8.46 -2.94
CA PRO A 320 -4.61 9.87 -2.54
C PRO A 320 -3.20 10.43 -2.72
N ARG A 321 -2.16 9.60 -2.61
CA ARG A 321 -0.77 10.02 -2.82
C ARG A 321 -0.46 10.28 -4.31
N LEU A 322 -1.07 9.53 -5.22
CA LEU A 322 -0.99 9.79 -6.66
C LEU A 322 -1.70 11.08 -7.06
N ALA A 323 -2.84 11.38 -6.46
CA ALA A 323 -3.52 12.66 -6.64
C ALA A 323 -2.62 13.82 -6.19
N TRP A 324 -2.07 13.73 -4.97
CA TRP A 324 -1.10 14.71 -4.46
C TRP A 324 0.13 14.88 -5.38
N LEU A 325 0.68 13.78 -5.90
CA LEU A 325 1.82 13.80 -6.81
C LEU A 325 1.47 14.58 -8.09
N THR A 326 0.30 14.29 -8.66
CA THR A 326 -0.21 14.93 -9.88
C THR A 326 -0.45 16.42 -9.67
N ASP A 327 -1.11 16.80 -8.56
CA ASP A 327 -1.36 18.19 -8.19
C ASP A 327 -0.06 18.97 -7.99
N THR A 328 0.93 18.34 -7.35
CA THR A 328 2.26 18.92 -7.13
C THR A 328 3.00 19.13 -8.44
N TYR A 329 2.95 18.16 -9.35
CA TYR A 329 3.53 18.27 -10.69
C TYR A 329 2.91 19.43 -11.47
N ILE A 330 1.57 19.52 -11.51
CA ILE A 330 0.85 20.60 -12.19
C ILE A 330 1.23 21.97 -11.59
N ALA A 331 1.35 22.07 -10.27
CA ALA A 331 1.75 23.31 -9.61
C ALA A 331 3.16 23.77 -10.01
N PHE A 332 4.12 22.84 -10.12
CA PHE A 332 5.48 23.16 -10.58
C PHE A 332 5.52 23.57 -12.05
N GLU A 333 4.81 22.85 -12.93
CA GLU A 333 4.71 23.20 -14.35
C GLU A 333 4.07 24.58 -14.56
N ALA A 334 2.98 24.88 -13.84
CA ALA A 334 2.32 26.19 -13.90
C ALA A 334 3.27 27.33 -13.51
N PHE A 335 4.10 27.11 -12.49
CA PHE A 335 5.14 28.07 -12.08
C PHE A 335 6.20 28.28 -13.17
N PHE A 336 6.71 27.21 -13.79
CA PHE A 336 7.69 27.34 -14.87
C PHE A 336 7.13 28.08 -16.08
N VAL A 337 5.86 27.83 -16.44
CA VAL A 337 5.18 28.56 -17.51
C VAL A 337 5.04 30.05 -17.15
N SER A 338 4.55 30.37 -15.95
CA SER A 338 4.40 31.75 -15.47
C SER A 338 5.73 32.52 -15.42
N SER A 339 6.78 31.86 -14.92
CA SER A 339 8.13 32.43 -14.84
C SER A 339 8.71 32.68 -16.24
N SER A 340 8.52 31.75 -17.17
CA SER A 340 9.01 31.90 -18.55
C SER A 340 8.31 33.05 -19.28
N VAL A 341 6.99 33.19 -19.12
CA VAL A 341 6.23 34.32 -19.68
C VAL A 341 6.70 35.65 -19.11
N THR A 342 6.89 35.72 -17.79
CA THR A 342 7.35 36.96 -17.12
C THR A 342 8.75 37.37 -17.59
N LYS A 343 9.67 36.41 -17.74
CA LYS A 343 11.01 36.66 -18.29
C LYS A 343 10.95 37.13 -19.75
N ALA A 344 10.07 36.56 -20.57
CA ALA A 344 9.89 37.00 -21.95
C ALA A 344 9.38 38.44 -22.04
N MET A 345 8.37 38.81 -21.23
CA MET A 345 7.87 40.18 -21.16
C MET A 345 8.95 41.19 -20.74
N ALA A 346 9.80 40.82 -19.77
CA ALA A 346 10.88 41.68 -19.32
C ALA A 346 11.97 41.92 -20.40
N LEU A 347 12.22 40.93 -21.27
CA LEU A 347 13.16 41.09 -22.38
C LEU A 347 12.62 42.06 -23.44
N ASP A 348 11.32 42.01 -23.76
CA ASP A 348 10.69 42.91 -24.73
C ASP A 348 10.78 44.39 -24.27
N ASP A 349 10.60 44.67 -22.98
CA ASP A 349 10.73 46.03 -22.42
C ASP A 349 12.16 46.58 -22.52
N THR A 350 13.18 45.71 -22.41
CA THR A 350 14.60 46.14 -22.52
C THR A 350 15.05 46.42 -23.96
N GLY A 351 14.38 45.86 -24.96
CA GLY A 351 14.69 46.10 -26.38
C GLY A 351 14.30 47.50 -26.87
N VAL A 352 13.31 48.13 -26.25
CA VAL A 352 12.81 49.46 -26.65
C VAL A 352 13.71 50.59 -26.12
N ALA A 353 14.45 50.37 -25.02
CA ALA A 353 15.32 51.38 -24.40
C ALA A 353 16.69 51.56 -25.09
N GLY A 354 17.09 50.67 -26.01
CA GLY A 354 18.40 50.72 -26.68
C GLY A 354 18.46 51.55 -27.97
N GLY A 355 17.34 52.14 -28.42
CA GLY A 355 17.21 52.74 -29.76
C GLY A 355 17.39 54.27 -29.86
N VAL A 356 17.69 54.98 -28.77
CA VAL A 356 17.77 56.46 -28.80
C VAL A 356 19.14 56.91 -28.28
N GLY A 357 20.01 57.33 -29.20
CA GLY A 357 21.16 58.17 -28.84
C GLY A 357 22.50 57.86 -29.51
N ARG A 358 22.58 57.94 -30.84
CA ARG A 358 23.85 58.33 -31.46
C ARG A 358 23.61 59.24 -32.68
N ALA A 359 23.22 60.47 -32.37
CA ALA A 359 23.44 61.61 -33.22
C ALA A 359 24.22 62.63 -32.39
N THR A 360 25.49 62.82 -32.71
CA THR A 360 26.23 64.02 -32.32
C THR A 360 26.90 64.57 -33.57
N PRO A 361 26.90 65.90 -33.73
CA PRO A 361 27.10 66.61 -35.00
C PRO A 361 28.51 66.54 -35.57
#